data_AF-A0A835W1A3-F1
#
_entry.id   AF-A0A835W1A3-F1
#
_cell.length_a   1.000
_cell.length_b   1.000
_cell.length_c   1.000
_cell.angle_alpha   90.00
_cell.angle_beta   90.00
_cell.angle_gamma   90.00
#
_symmetry.space_group_name_H-M   'P 1'
#
loop_
_entity.id
_entity.type
_entity.pdbx_description
1 polymer ?
#
loop_
_entity_poly.entity_id
_entity_poly.type
_entity_poly.pdbx_seq_one_letter_code
_entity_poly.pdbx_strand_id
1 'polypeptide(L)'
;MADLFGARAEPNVCWQDREIRFDCNANDINLRQGEELITLVDSVEDTKGNNGDLGELRVSNLRLCWISKKNRRTNICIGHNCITSVNVRAATSRIKGSTQSLYVLTKYHNQRFEFIFTATATENATDSLFASIQGVFRAYDSSRLYRDLKLRGALVVDRELRLLPLEQTYSRVNGVWNLSAEQGNLGTFFISNVRVVWYANLAENFNVSIPYLQIRSIKVRDSKFGQALVIETTPASGGYILGFKVDPKETLDYVFKEISSLWQVYAANPVFGVEYHPDASGLAGSASGILPSEQDVEIVEPTDRGDALAQYYADGAGGKGADRDPVYCAELGLAVEGLKEGLTVEQLWSVL
;
A
#
# COMPACT_ATOMS: atom_id res chain seq x y z
N MET A 1 1.81 -16.64 -4.95
CA MET A 1 1.54 -17.56 -3.82
C MET A 1 2.76 -17.67 -2.91
N ALA A 2 3.97 -17.91 -3.43
CA ALA A 2 5.19 -17.88 -2.63
C ALA A 2 5.39 -16.54 -1.87
N ASP A 3 4.99 -15.42 -2.49
CA ASP A 3 5.12 -14.08 -1.89
C ASP A 3 4.24 -13.82 -0.66
N LEU A 4 3.16 -14.60 -0.49
CA LEU A 4 2.28 -14.52 0.69
C LEU A 4 2.97 -15.08 1.95
N PHE A 5 3.98 -15.93 1.81
CA PHE A 5 4.66 -16.60 2.92
C PHE A 5 6.11 -16.13 3.04
N GLY A 6 6.28 -14.89 3.51
CA GLY A 6 7.61 -14.38 3.91
C GLY A 6 8.67 -14.39 2.81
N ALA A 7 8.31 -14.26 1.53
CA ALA A 7 9.30 -14.17 0.45
C ALA A 7 10.21 -12.97 0.66
N ARG A 8 11.50 -13.15 0.36
CA ARG A 8 12.50 -12.09 0.52
C ARG A 8 12.21 -10.97 -0.49
N ALA A 9 11.76 -9.83 0.00
CA ALA A 9 11.51 -8.65 -0.85
C ALA A 9 12.82 -8.22 -1.54
N GLU A 10 12.70 -7.66 -2.75
CA GLU A 10 13.84 -7.01 -3.39
C GLU A 10 14.40 -5.90 -2.48
N PRO A 11 15.73 -5.76 -2.35
CA PRO A 11 16.33 -4.68 -1.59
C PRO A 11 15.76 -3.32 -2.05
N ASN A 12 15.38 -2.47 -1.09
CA ASN A 12 14.86 -1.12 -1.32
C ASN A 12 13.43 -1.01 -1.88
N VAL A 13 12.67 -2.10 -1.98
CA VAL A 13 11.24 -2.04 -2.35
C VAL A 13 10.37 -2.01 -1.09
N CYS A 14 9.40 -1.09 -1.05
CA CYS A 14 8.37 -1.04 0.00
C CYS A 14 7.25 -2.03 -0.30
N TRP A 15 7.28 -3.17 0.38
CA TRP A 15 6.24 -4.19 0.29
C TRP A 15 5.14 -3.99 1.34
N GLN A 16 5.48 -3.37 2.48
CA GLN A 16 4.67 -3.33 3.69
C GLN A 16 3.25 -2.79 3.46
N ASP A 17 3.08 -1.81 2.58
CA ASP A 17 1.78 -1.23 2.24
C ASP A 17 1.10 -1.90 1.04
N ARG A 18 1.80 -2.72 0.27
CA ARG A 18 1.38 -3.25 -1.05
C ARG A 18 1.12 -4.74 -1.08
N GLU A 19 1.45 -5.47 -0.02
CA GLU A 19 1.29 -6.92 0.03
C GLU A 19 0.49 -7.36 1.25
N ILE A 20 0.04 -8.62 1.18
CA ILE A 20 -0.52 -9.36 2.31
C ILE A 20 0.45 -10.50 2.58
N ARG A 21 0.89 -10.66 3.82
CA ARG A 21 1.80 -11.74 4.20
C ARG A 21 1.35 -12.44 5.47
N PHE A 22 1.53 -13.75 5.50
CA PHE A 22 1.30 -14.63 6.64
C PHE A 22 2.63 -15.12 7.18
N ASP A 23 2.67 -15.38 8.47
CA ASP A 23 3.79 -15.98 9.19
C ASP A 23 5.14 -15.30 8.89
N CYS A 24 5.12 -13.97 8.91
CA CYS A 24 6.32 -13.16 8.69
C CYS A 24 7.37 -13.47 9.77
N ASN A 25 8.65 -13.37 9.40
CA ASN A 25 9.73 -13.44 10.38
C ASN A 25 9.78 -12.18 11.25
N ALA A 26 10.57 -12.22 12.34
CA ALA A 26 10.67 -11.10 13.28
C ALA A 26 11.10 -9.77 12.62
N ASN A 27 12.01 -9.80 11.63
CA ASN A 27 12.46 -8.60 10.94
C ASN A 27 11.35 -7.97 10.10
N ASP A 28 10.54 -8.80 9.45
CA ASP A 28 9.43 -8.34 8.61
C ASP A 28 8.23 -7.82 9.41
N ILE A 29 8.06 -8.28 10.66
CA ILE A 29 7.02 -7.77 11.59
C ILE A 29 7.43 -6.41 12.16
N ASN A 30 8.72 -6.13 12.30
CA ASN A 30 9.21 -4.87 12.81
C ASN A 30 8.89 -3.71 11.86
N LEU A 31 8.74 -2.51 12.43
CA LEU A 31 8.48 -1.30 11.65
C LEU A 31 9.68 -1.02 10.74
N ARG A 32 9.40 -0.77 9.46
CA ARG A 32 10.42 -0.30 8.53
C ARG A 32 10.76 1.17 8.80
N GLN A 33 11.84 1.64 8.17
CA GLN A 33 12.14 3.05 8.15
C GLN A 33 11.01 3.87 7.51
N GLY A 34 10.61 4.95 8.19
CA GLY A 34 9.46 5.80 7.87
C GLY A 34 8.09 5.20 8.29
N GLU A 35 8.06 3.95 8.74
CA GLU A 35 6.83 3.35 9.28
C GLU A 35 6.70 3.67 10.77
N GLU A 36 5.53 4.15 11.17
CA GLU A 36 5.23 4.57 12.53
C GLU A 36 4.04 3.79 13.07
N LEU A 37 4.16 3.30 14.30
CA LEU A 37 3.05 2.67 15.01
C LEU A 37 2.09 3.77 15.48
N ILE A 38 0.83 3.67 15.06
CA ILE A 38 -0.23 4.62 15.40
C ILE A 38 -0.99 4.15 16.63
N THR A 39 -1.39 2.87 16.65
CA THR A 39 -2.04 2.27 17.80
C THR A 39 -1.75 0.78 17.88
N LEU A 40 -1.85 0.25 19.08
CA LEU A 40 -1.64 -1.15 19.42
C LEU A 40 -2.71 -1.55 20.40
N VAL A 41 -3.37 -2.67 20.13
CA VAL A 41 -4.33 -3.24 21.07
C VAL A 41 -4.04 -4.70 21.29
N ASP A 42 -3.91 -5.02 22.57
CA ASP A 42 -3.81 -6.35 23.09
C ASP A 42 -5.17 -7.07 23.07
N SER A 43 -5.10 -8.41 23.02
CA SER A 43 -6.26 -9.28 23.21
C SER A 43 -7.29 -9.15 22.09
N VAL A 44 -6.79 -9.09 20.85
CA VAL A 44 -7.59 -9.15 19.63
C VAL A 44 -7.49 -10.56 19.07
N GLU A 45 -8.63 -11.20 18.84
CA GLU A 45 -8.73 -12.52 18.25
C GLU A 45 -8.81 -12.42 16.72
N ASP A 46 -8.06 -13.24 15.98
CA ASP A 46 -8.33 -13.50 14.57
C ASP A 46 -9.40 -14.60 14.46
N THR A 47 -10.65 -14.17 14.33
CA THR A 47 -11.81 -15.06 14.37
C THR A 47 -11.96 -15.89 13.10
N LYS A 48 -11.35 -15.45 11.99
CA LYS A 48 -11.50 -16.12 10.69
C LYS A 48 -10.57 -17.31 10.58
N GLY A 49 -9.26 -17.12 10.81
CA GLY A 49 -8.26 -18.16 10.58
C GLY A 49 -7.68 -18.81 11.84
N ASN A 50 -7.72 -18.11 12.98
CA ASN A 50 -7.13 -18.59 14.23
C ASN A 50 -8.11 -18.46 15.41
N ASN A 51 -9.32 -19.00 15.21
CA ASN A 51 -10.40 -18.90 16.21
C ASN A 51 -9.97 -19.45 17.58
N GLY A 52 -10.19 -18.66 18.64
CA GLY A 52 -9.74 -18.95 20.00
C GLY A 52 -8.27 -18.65 20.27
N ASP A 53 -7.54 -18.06 19.32
CA ASP A 53 -6.20 -17.53 19.55
C ASP A 53 -6.20 -16.00 19.72
N LEU A 54 -5.67 -15.55 20.87
CA LEU A 54 -5.57 -14.14 21.17
C LEU A 54 -4.22 -13.63 20.68
N GLY A 55 -4.26 -12.47 20.03
CA GLY A 55 -3.10 -11.78 19.53
C GLY A 55 -3.05 -10.32 19.97
N GLU A 56 -2.05 -9.66 19.44
CA GLU A 56 -1.86 -8.22 19.44
C GLU A 56 -2.12 -7.71 18.03
N LEU A 57 -2.99 -6.71 17.88
CA LEU A 57 -3.21 -6.02 16.61
C LEU A 57 -2.49 -4.67 16.63
N ARG A 58 -1.51 -4.52 15.74
CA ARG A 58 -0.77 -3.29 15.50
C ARG A 58 -1.32 -2.59 14.28
N VAL A 59 -1.46 -1.28 14.39
CA VAL A 59 -1.87 -0.40 13.29
C VAL A 59 -0.75 0.59 13.07
N SER A 60 -0.09 0.50 11.91
CA SER A 60 0.91 1.47 11.49
C SER A 60 0.34 2.38 10.40
N ASN A 61 1.12 3.39 10.04
CA ASN A 61 0.83 4.24 8.90
C ASN A 61 0.85 3.49 7.54
N LEU A 62 1.35 2.25 7.47
CA LEU A 62 1.44 1.47 6.22
C LEU A 62 0.63 0.17 6.19
N ARG A 63 0.38 -0.45 7.35
CA ARG A 63 -0.25 -1.78 7.42
C ARG A 63 -0.94 -2.06 8.76
N LEU A 64 -1.75 -3.12 8.74
CA LEU A 64 -2.24 -3.81 9.93
C LEU A 64 -1.40 -5.06 10.15
N CYS A 65 -0.95 -5.30 11.39
CA CYS A 65 -0.23 -6.52 11.74
C CYS A 65 -0.89 -7.18 12.94
N TRP A 66 -1.46 -8.38 12.78
CA TRP A 66 -1.91 -9.21 13.87
C TRP A 66 -0.84 -10.26 14.21
N ILE A 67 -0.52 -10.43 15.49
CA ILE A 67 0.51 -11.36 15.94
C ILE A 67 -0.06 -12.19 17.09
N SER A 68 -0.06 -13.53 16.96
CA SER A 68 -0.50 -14.42 18.03
C SER A 68 0.35 -14.26 19.30
N LYS A 69 -0.30 -14.25 20.46
CA LYS A 69 0.37 -14.27 21.77
C LYS A 69 0.86 -15.67 22.14
N LYS A 70 0.20 -16.73 21.66
CA LYS A 70 0.62 -18.11 21.91
C LYS A 70 1.87 -18.46 21.11
N ASN A 71 1.92 -18.03 19.84
CA ASN A 71 3.03 -18.29 18.95
C ASN A 71 3.25 -17.12 17.98
N ARG A 72 4.29 -16.31 18.20
CA ARG A 72 4.60 -15.14 17.35
C ARG A 72 4.87 -15.49 15.88
N ARG A 73 5.19 -16.75 15.57
CA ARG A 73 5.34 -17.21 14.18
C ARG A 73 4.02 -17.15 13.42
N THR A 74 2.90 -17.29 14.12
CA THR A 74 1.57 -17.12 13.55
C THR A 74 1.22 -15.64 13.57
N ASN A 75 1.30 -15.00 12.41
CA ASN A 75 1.02 -13.57 12.26
C ASN A 75 0.50 -13.24 10.86
N ILE A 76 -0.15 -12.09 10.73
CA ILE A 76 -0.75 -11.61 9.50
C ILE A 76 -0.40 -10.13 9.34
N CYS A 77 0.24 -9.78 8.23
CA CYS A 77 0.55 -8.42 7.83
C CYS A 77 -0.29 -8.04 6.60
N ILE A 78 -1.08 -6.98 6.70
CA ILE A 78 -2.01 -6.51 5.66
C ILE A 78 -1.64 -5.07 5.30
N GLY A 79 -1.04 -4.87 4.13
CA GLY A 79 -0.74 -3.54 3.62
C GLY A 79 -2.00 -2.73 3.30
N HIS A 80 -2.02 -1.45 3.66
CA HIS A 80 -3.19 -0.59 3.48
C HIS A 80 -3.61 -0.44 2.01
N ASN A 81 -2.70 -0.53 1.04
CA ASN A 81 -3.05 -0.49 -0.39
C ASN A 81 -3.78 -1.74 -0.87
N CYS A 82 -3.72 -2.85 -0.11
CA CYS A 82 -4.48 -4.06 -0.41
C CYS A 82 -5.90 -3.98 0.15
N ILE A 83 -6.16 -3.09 1.10
CA ILE A 83 -7.46 -2.98 1.76
C ILE A 83 -8.46 -2.28 0.82
N THR A 84 -9.61 -2.92 0.62
CA THR A 84 -10.71 -2.41 -0.20
C THR A 84 -11.85 -1.87 0.67
N SER A 85 -12.06 -2.44 1.85
CA SER A 85 -13.05 -1.93 2.81
C SER A 85 -12.71 -2.33 4.23
N VAL A 86 -13.09 -1.48 5.18
CA VAL A 86 -12.99 -1.72 6.63
C VAL A 86 -14.36 -1.43 7.25
N ASN A 87 -15.01 -2.46 7.77
CA ASN A 87 -16.35 -2.35 8.34
C ASN A 87 -16.39 -2.93 9.75
N VAL A 88 -17.14 -2.29 10.65
CA VAL A 88 -17.45 -2.85 11.98
C VAL A 88 -18.82 -3.48 11.92
N ARG A 89 -18.95 -4.71 12.40
CA ARG A 89 -20.24 -5.41 12.49
C ARG A 89 -20.42 -6.02 13.86
N ALA A 90 -21.67 -6.09 14.32
CA ALA A 90 -22.02 -6.90 15.47
C ALA A 90 -21.72 -8.37 15.18
N ALA A 91 -21.16 -9.07 16.17
CA ALA A 91 -20.75 -10.46 16.10
C ALA A 91 -21.00 -11.15 17.43
N THR A 92 -20.87 -12.48 17.47
CA THR A 92 -20.95 -13.26 18.70
C THR A 92 -19.66 -14.03 18.90
N SER A 93 -18.88 -13.66 19.92
CA SER A 93 -17.69 -14.40 20.34
C SER A 93 -18.07 -15.56 21.24
N ARG A 94 -17.39 -16.70 21.09
CA ARG A 94 -17.53 -17.84 22.01
C ARG A 94 -17.11 -17.50 23.45
N ILE A 95 -16.25 -16.50 23.61
CA ILE A 95 -15.65 -16.11 24.90
C ILE A 95 -16.49 -15.02 25.59
N LYS A 96 -17.05 -14.07 24.82
CA LYS A 96 -17.75 -12.89 25.36
C LYS A 96 -19.24 -12.78 25.06
N GLY A 97 -19.81 -13.64 24.21
CA GLY A 97 -21.17 -13.45 23.72
C GLY A 97 -21.25 -12.30 22.69
N SER A 98 -22.25 -11.42 22.77
CA SER A 98 -22.43 -10.31 21.82
C SER A 98 -21.26 -9.32 21.90
N THR A 99 -20.64 -9.04 20.76
CA THR A 99 -19.47 -8.16 20.64
C THR A 99 -19.45 -7.48 19.25
N GLN A 100 -18.42 -6.69 18.98
CA GLN A 100 -18.16 -6.14 17.65
C GLN A 100 -16.90 -6.75 17.06
N SER A 101 -16.92 -6.98 15.75
CA SER A 101 -15.77 -7.45 14.99
C SER A 101 -15.48 -6.51 13.83
N LEU A 102 -14.21 -6.33 13.54
CA LEU A 102 -13.70 -5.62 12.39
C LEU A 102 -13.56 -6.57 11.21
N TYR A 103 -14.22 -6.24 10.12
CA TYR A 103 -14.15 -6.93 8.83
C TYR A 103 -13.25 -6.11 7.90
N VAL A 104 -12.10 -6.68 7.56
CA VAL A 104 -11.14 -6.09 6.61
C VAL A 104 -11.19 -6.91 5.33
N LEU A 105 -11.75 -6.32 4.27
CA LEU A 105 -11.78 -6.93 2.95
C LEU A 105 -10.60 -6.41 2.13
N THR A 106 -9.87 -7.30 1.49
CA THR A 106 -8.70 -6.95 0.69
C THR A 106 -8.77 -7.52 -0.72
N LYS A 107 -7.98 -6.94 -1.62
CA LYS A 107 -7.70 -7.50 -2.94
C LYS A 107 -6.19 -7.50 -3.17
N TYR A 108 -5.62 -8.65 -3.47
CA TYR A 108 -4.19 -8.82 -3.75
C TYR A 108 -3.99 -9.90 -4.81
N HIS A 109 -3.19 -9.62 -5.85
CA HIS A 109 -3.00 -10.48 -7.03
C HIS A 109 -4.30 -11.09 -7.59
N ASN A 110 -5.31 -10.24 -7.76
CA ASN A 110 -6.65 -10.60 -8.25
C ASN A 110 -7.41 -11.63 -7.38
N GLN A 111 -6.98 -11.85 -6.15
CA GLN A 111 -7.70 -12.65 -5.15
C GLN A 111 -8.25 -11.74 -4.07
N ARG A 112 -9.40 -12.12 -3.51
CA ARG A 112 -10.08 -11.38 -2.45
C ARG A 112 -9.93 -12.14 -1.13
N PHE A 113 -9.43 -11.46 -0.12
CA PHE A 113 -9.33 -12.01 1.23
C PHE A 113 -10.21 -11.22 2.21
N GLU A 114 -10.71 -11.90 3.22
CA GLU A 114 -11.47 -11.34 4.32
C GLU A 114 -10.80 -11.73 5.64
N PHE A 115 -10.52 -10.71 6.46
CA PHE A 115 -10.01 -10.87 7.81
C PHE A 115 -11.04 -10.37 8.81
N ILE A 116 -11.23 -11.13 9.89
CA ILE A 116 -12.20 -10.79 10.93
C ILE A 116 -11.45 -10.73 12.27
N PHE A 117 -11.34 -9.53 12.81
CA PHE A 117 -10.69 -9.29 14.10
C PHE A 117 -11.74 -8.96 15.17
N THR A 118 -11.75 -9.72 16.25
CA THR A 118 -12.68 -9.53 17.37
C THR A 118 -11.91 -9.11 18.61
N ALA A 119 -12.11 -7.88 19.06
CA ALA A 119 -11.44 -7.39 20.26
C ALA A 119 -12.13 -7.96 21.51
N THR A 120 -11.32 -8.43 22.47
CA THR A 120 -11.79 -8.85 23.80
C THR A 120 -11.50 -7.80 24.88
N ALA A 121 -11.09 -6.60 24.48
CA ALA A 121 -10.91 -5.44 25.36
C ALA A 121 -12.26 -4.88 25.86
N THR A 122 -12.22 -3.79 26.62
CA THR A 122 -13.42 -3.03 26.99
C THR A 122 -14.06 -2.41 25.73
N GLU A 123 -15.36 -2.11 25.78
CA GLU A 123 -16.08 -1.52 24.63
C GLU A 123 -15.42 -0.22 24.16
N ASN A 124 -15.13 0.70 25.07
CA ASN A 124 -14.46 1.97 24.73
C ASN A 124 -13.10 1.79 24.04
N ALA A 125 -12.29 0.82 24.48
CA ALA A 125 -11.00 0.54 23.86
C ALA A 125 -11.16 -0.07 22.45
N THR A 126 -12.21 -0.86 22.27
CA THR A 126 -12.56 -1.49 20.98
C THR A 126 -13.05 -0.45 19.97
N ASP A 127 -13.94 0.45 20.39
CA ASP A 127 -14.46 1.52 19.54
C ASP A 127 -13.35 2.47 19.09
N SER A 128 -12.47 2.86 20.02
CA SER A 128 -11.31 3.71 19.73
C SER A 128 -10.34 3.05 18.72
N LEU A 129 -10.08 1.74 18.88
CA LEU A 129 -9.27 0.98 17.93
C LEU A 129 -9.88 0.98 16.53
N PHE A 130 -11.17 0.64 16.41
CA PHE A 130 -11.83 0.54 15.13
C PHE A 130 -11.94 1.89 14.44
N ALA A 131 -12.23 2.95 15.20
CA ALA A 131 -12.19 4.32 14.71
C ALA A 131 -10.78 4.71 14.20
N SER A 132 -9.74 4.33 14.95
CA SER A 132 -8.34 4.54 14.55
C SER A 132 -8.00 3.83 13.24
N ILE A 133 -8.33 2.54 13.11
CA ILE A 133 -8.08 1.78 11.87
C ILE A 133 -8.79 2.41 10.68
N GLN A 134 -10.07 2.79 10.83
CA GLN A 134 -10.82 3.46 9.77
C GLN A 134 -10.25 4.84 9.42
N GLY A 135 -9.78 5.58 10.42
CA GLY A 135 -9.15 6.89 10.26
C GLY A 135 -7.84 6.80 9.49
N VAL A 136 -6.95 5.88 9.89
CA VAL A 136 -5.68 5.60 9.22
C VAL A 136 -5.90 5.12 7.80
N PHE A 137 -6.88 4.23 7.57
CA PHE A 137 -7.22 3.77 6.21
C PHE A 137 -7.61 4.94 5.30
N ARG A 138 -8.45 5.87 5.78
CA ARG A 138 -8.80 7.08 5.02
C ARG A 138 -7.60 7.98 4.78
N ALA A 139 -6.77 8.22 5.79
CA ALA A 139 -5.56 9.04 5.68
C ALA A 139 -4.55 8.45 4.68
N TYR A 140 -4.41 7.12 4.66
CA TYR A 140 -3.60 6.40 3.69
C TYR A 140 -4.15 6.63 2.27
N ASP A 141 -5.45 6.43 2.05
CA ASP A 141 -6.05 6.57 0.72
C ASP A 141 -5.99 8.02 0.18
N SER A 142 -6.20 9.02 1.03
CA SER A 142 -6.14 10.43 0.62
C SER A 142 -4.73 10.96 0.32
N SER A 143 -3.68 10.23 0.73
CA SER A 143 -2.27 10.63 0.60
C SER A 143 -1.51 9.88 -0.49
N ARG A 144 -2.20 9.17 -1.40
CA ARG A 144 -1.57 8.36 -2.46
C ARG A 144 -0.52 9.09 -3.29
N LEU A 145 -0.65 10.41 -3.52
CA LEU A 145 0.31 11.18 -4.32
C LEU A 145 1.74 11.26 -3.74
N TYR A 146 1.93 10.89 -2.46
CA TYR A 146 3.26 10.69 -1.88
C TYR A 146 3.94 9.39 -2.32
N ARG A 147 3.17 8.41 -2.79
CA ARG A 147 3.62 7.03 -2.95
C ARG A 147 3.35 6.46 -4.32
N ASP A 148 2.36 6.98 -5.06
CA ASP A 148 1.95 6.47 -6.36
C ASP A 148 2.34 7.45 -7.47
N LEU A 149 2.93 6.90 -8.55
CA LEU A 149 3.19 7.65 -9.76
C LEU A 149 1.86 8.09 -10.39
N LYS A 150 1.78 9.37 -10.80
CA LYS A 150 0.59 9.92 -11.43
C LYS A 150 0.92 10.51 -12.79
N LEU A 151 0.27 9.99 -13.83
CA LEU A 151 0.22 10.62 -15.15
C LEU A 151 -1.05 11.45 -15.28
N ARG A 152 -0.95 12.63 -15.90
CA ARG A 152 -2.08 13.52 -16.22
C ARG A 152 -2.98 13.81 -15.01
N GLY A 153 -2.36 14.17 -13.88
CA GLY A 153 -3.06 14.55 -12.66
C GLY A 153 -3.43 16.03 -12.64
N ALA A 154 -4.39 16.41 -11.77
CA ALA A 154 -4.64 17.80 -11.44
C ALA A 154 -3.59 18.29 -10.41
N LEU A 155 -2.36 18.51 -10.88
CA LEU A 155 -1.19 18.80 -10.05
C LEU A 155 -0.83 20.30 -10.04
N VAL A 156 -1.11 21.00 -11.13
CA VAL A 156 -0.70 22.37 -11.36
C VAL A 156 -1.95 23.24 -11.51
N VAL A 157 -1.92 24.41 -10.88
CA VAL A 157 -2.95 25.45 -10.99
C VAL A 157 -2.22 26.78 -11.14
N ASP A 158 -2.61 27.58 -12.14
CA ASP A 158 -1.98 28.87 -12.42
C ASP A 158 -0.45 28.78 -12.56
N ARG A 159 0.03 27.73 -13.24
CA ARG A 159 1.47 27.40 -13.43
C ARG A 159 2.24 27.09 -12.15
N GLU A 160 1.59 26.97 -11.00
CA GLU A 160 2.18 26.60 -9.72
C GLU A 160 1.81 25.19 -9.31
N LEU A 161 2.75 24.49 -8.68
CA LEU A 161 2.51 23.16 -8.14
C LEU A 161 1.61 23.25 -6.92
N ARG A 162 0.51 22.48 -6.91
CA ARG A 162 -0.28 22.25 -5.71
C ARG A 162 0.49 21.32 -4.77
N LEU A 163 1.08 21.90 -3.74
CA LEU A 163 1.85 21.18 -2.74
C LEU A 163 0.96 20.23 -1.93
N LEU A 164 1.48 19.06 -1.63
CA LEU A 164 0.94 18.16 -0.61
C LEU A 164 1.27 18.69 0.80
N PRO A 165 0.56 18.27 1.87
CA PRO A 165 0.72 18.84 3.22
C PRO A 165 2.16 18.94 3.76
N LEU A 166 2.92 17.85 3.62
CA LEU A 166 4.34 17.71 3.99
C LEU A 166 5.33 17.99 2.84
N GLU A 167 4.86 18.48 1.69
CA GLU A 167 5.70 18.74 0.51
C GLU A 167 6.31 20.15 0.55
N GLN A 168 7.62 20.23 0.33
CA GLN A 168 8.36 21.48 0.18
C GLN A 168 9.13 21.45 -1.14
N THR A 169 8.92 22.48 -1.97
CA THR A 169 9.66 22.66 -3.22
C THR A 169 11.05 23.21 -2.94
N TYR A 170 12.08 22.55 -3.48
CA TYR A 170 13.46 23.04 -3.48
C TYR A 170 13.76 23.88 -4.72
N SER A 171 13.41 23.35 -5.89
CA SER A 171 13.80 23.92 -7.17
C SER A 171 12.68 23.90 -8.19
N ARG A 172 12.62 24.95 -9.00
CA ARG A 172 11.77 25.05 -10.20
C ARG A 172 12.67 25.26 -11.41
N VAL A 173 12.64 24.32 -12.35
CA VAL A 173 13.52 24.33 -13.52
C VAL A 173 12.67 24.46 -14.77
N ASN A 174 12.75 25.61 -15.42
CA ASN A 174 12.07 25.86 -16.69
C ASN A 174 12.89 25.30 -17.86
N GLY A 175 12.26 25.13 -19.02
CA GLY A 175 12.98 24.73 -20.22
C GLY A 175 13.25 23.23 -20.34
N VAL A 176 12.54 22.42 -19.55
CA VAL A 176 12.75 20.97 -19.47
C VAL A 176 11.89 20.29 -20.53
N TRP A 177 12.54 19.68 -21.51
CA TRP A 177 11.85 18.95 -22.58
C TRP A 177 11.59 17.52 -22.18
N ASN A 178 10.34 17.08 -22.24
CA ASN A 178 10.00 15.66 -22.16
C ASN A 178 10.25 14.97 -23.50
N LEU A 179 10.96 13.83 -23.48
CA LEU A 179 11.39 13.09 -24.67
C LEU A 179 10.55 11.83 -24.94
N SER A 180 9.43 11.63 -24.23
CA SER A 180 8.57 10.45 -24.43
C SER A 180 7.61 10.56 -25.63
N ALA A 181 7.52 11.72 -26.29
CA ALA A 181 6.72 11.93 -27.49
C ALA A 181 7.61 12.20 -28.73
N GLU A 182 7.08 11.93 -29.94
CA GLU A 182 7.81 12.14 -31.21
C GLU A 182 8.26 13.59 -31.39
N GLN A 183 7.39 14.52 -31.01
CA GLN A 183 7.68 15.94 -30.83
C GLN A 183 7.82 16.17 -29.33
N GLY A 184 9.03 16.52 -28.88
CA GLY A 184 9.27 16.78 -27.46
C GLY A 184 8.35 17.89 -26.94
N ASN A 185 7.96 17.82 -25.68
CA ASN A 185 7.12 18.85 -25.07
C ASN A 185 7.97 19.72 -24.14
N LEU A 186 7.93 21.04 -24.34
CA LEU A 186 8.60 21.99 -23.46
C LEU A 186 7.78 22.15 -22.17
N GLY A 187 8.46 22.01 -21.04
CA GLY A 187 7.82 22.06 -19.74
C GLY A 187 8.71 22.62 -18.65
N THR A 188 8.23 22.42 -17.42
CA THR A 188 8.89 22.87 -16.21
C THR A 188 8.90 21.73 -15.19
N PHE A 189 10.04 21.55 -14.54
CA PHE A 189 10.16 20.71 -13.35
C PHE A 189 9.85 21.50 -12.08
N PHE A 190 9.19 20.83 -11.15
CA PHE A 190 9.22 21.11 -9.72
C PHE A 190 9.89 19.94 -9.01
N ILE A 191 10.94 20.23 -8.25
CA ILE A 191 11.72 19.26 -7.49
C ILE A 191 11.46 19.54 -6.01
N SER A 192 10.89 18.56 -5.31
CA SER A 192 10.51 18.66 -3.90
C SER A 192 11.24 17.65 -3.04
N ASN A 193 10.96 17.65 -1.73
CA ASN A 193 11.41 16.64 -0.77
C ASN A 193 10.78 15.24 -0.96
N VAL A 194 9.66 15.10 -1.68
CA VAL A 194 8.95 13.81 -1.79
C VAL A 194 8.79 13.28 -3.22
N ARG A 195 8.83 14.16 -4.22
CA ARG A 195 8.59 13.81 -5.62
C ARG A 195 9.17 14.83 -6.60
N VAL A 196 9.36 14.39 -7.84
CA VAL A 196 9.62 15.26 -8.99
C VAL A 196 8.34 15.36 -9.82
N VAL A 197 7.93 16.58 -10.16
CA VAL A 197 6.78 16.85 -11.02
C VAL A 197 7.26 17.55 -12.28
N TRP A 198 6.82 17.07 -13.44
CA TRP A 198 6.98 17.76 -14.71
C TRP A 198 5.62 18.04 -15.32
N TYR A 199 5.43 19.22 -15.90
CA TYR A 199 4.25 19.53 -16.71
C TYR A 199 4.64 20.28 -17.99
N ALA A 200 3.86 20.12 -19.05
CA ALA A 200 4.03 20.89 -20.28
C ALA A 200 3.45 22.29 -20.17
N ASN A 201 4.21 23.30 -20.61
CA ASN A 201 3.84 24.71 -20.45
C ASN A 201 2.63 25.14 -21.29
N LEU A 202 2.38 24.43 -22.40
CA LEU A 202 1.24 24.71 -23.30
C LEU A 202 0.01 23.83 -22.99
N ALA A 203 0.18 22.82 -22.13
CA ALA A 203 -0.87 21.86 -21.81
C ALA A 203 -0.62 21.31 -20.40
N GLU A 204 -1.09 22.02 -19.37
CA GLU A 204 -0.80 21.67 -17.97
C GLU A 204 -1.31 20.29 -17.56
N ASN A 205 -2.37 19.78 -18.23
CA ASN A 205 -2.88 18.43 -18.05
C ASN A 205 -1.94 17.33 -18.58
N PHE A 206 -0.96 17.69 -19.40
CA PHE A 206 0.13 16.81 -19.80
C PHE A 206 1.28 16.93 -18.80
N ASN A 207 1.18 16.15 -17.73
CA ASN A 207 2.11 16.15 -16.62
C ASN A 207 2.39 14.75 -16.10
N VAL A 208 3.46 14.65 -15.30
CA VAL A 208 3.82 13.45 -14.53
C VAL A 208 4.30 13.87 -13.15
N SER A 209 3.83 13.15 -12.12
CA SER A 209 4.36 13.19 -10.76
C SER A 209 5.05 11.87 -10.46
N ILE A 210 6.32 11.95 -10.08
CA ILE A 210 7.20 10.80 -9.82
C ILE A 210 7.66 10.87 -8.35
N PRO A 211 6.98 10.17 -7.44
CA PRO A 211 7.45 10.04 -6.06
C PRO A 211 8.81 9.36 -5.99
N TYR A 212 9.67 9.82 -5.09
CA TYR A 212 10.99 9.20 -4.88
C TYR A 212 10.89 7.73 -4.51
N LEU A 213 9.82 7.33 -3.82
CA LEU A 213 9.50 5.94 -3.50
C LEU A 213 9.39 5.04 -4.75
N GLN A 214 9.00 5.60 -5.89
CA GLN A 214 8.80 4.87 -7.15
C GLN A 214 10.00 4.92 -8.08
N ILE A 215 11.06 5.65 -7.74
CA ILE A 215 12.27 5.72 -8.56
C ILE A 215 13.13 4.48 -8.31
N ARG A 216 13.46 3.79 -9.40
CA ARG A 216 14.40 2.67 -9.41
C ARG A 216 15.83 3.14 -9.71
N SER A 217 15.98 4.03 -10.68
CA SER A 217 17.28 4.63 -10.99
C SER A 217 17.16 5.98 -11.67
N ILE A 218 18.18 6.82 -11.48
CA ILE A 218 18.35 8.11 -12.14
C ILE A 218 19.70 8.08 -12.84
N LYS A 219 19.74 8.38 -14.13
CA LYS A 219 20.97 8.34 -14.96
C LYS A 219 20.97 9.48 -15.96
N VAL A 220 22.15 9.94 -16.36
CA VAL A 220 22.31 10.73 -17.59
C VAL A 220 22.69 9.76 -18.71
N ARG A 221 22.00 9.84 -19.85
CA ARG A 221 22.26 9.01 -21.04
C ARG A 221 22.26 9.84 -22.30
N ASP A 222 23.02 9.39 -23.30
CA ASP A 222 22.94 9.96 -24.64
C ASP A 222 21.59 9.63 -25.29
N SER A 223 21.03 10.61 -25.99
CA SER A 223 19.81 10.48 -26.79
C SER A 223 20.02 11.09 -28.18
N LYS A 224 19.07 10.89 -29.09
CA LYS A 224 19.07 11.54 -30.42
C LYS A 224 19.09 13.08 -30.34
N PHE A 225 18.78 13.66 -29.19
CA PHE A 225 18.74 15.10 -28.97
C PHE A 225 19.86 15.61 -28.04
N GLY A 226 20.90 14.81 -27.80
CA GLY A 226 21.97 15.10 -26.83
C GLY A 226 21.77 14.38 -25.50
N GLN A 227 22.52 14.79 -24.47
CA GLN A 227 22.42 14.18 -23.15
C GLN A 227 21.05 14.46 -22.50
N ALA A 228 20.49 13.45 -21.86
CA ALA A 228 19.19 13.53 -21.20
C ALA A 228 19.23 12.89 -19.82
N LEU A 229 18.49 13.49 -18.88
CA LEU A 229 18.13 12.89 -17.61
C LEU A 229 17.13 11.77 -17.86
N VAL A 230 17.42 10.57 -17.37
CA VAL A 230 16.55 9.41 -17.46
C VAL A 230 16.18 8.96 -16.06
N ILE A 231 14.88 8.96 -15.76
CA ILE A 231 14.30 8.44 -14.52
C ILE A 231 13.57 7.13 -14.87
N GLU A 232 14.05 6.03 -14.30
CA GLU A 232 13.42 4.70 -14.40
C GLU A 232 12.60 4.45 -13.13
N THR A 233 11.34 4.02 -13.28
CA THR A 233 10.46 3.73 -12.15
C THR A 233 10.39 2.23 -11.86
N THR A 234 9.94 1.86 -10.66
CA THR A 234 9.79 0.46 -10.24
C THR A 234 8.77 -0.28 -11.12
N PRO A 235 8.88 -1.61 -11.28
CA PRO A 235 7.85 -2.41 -11.97
C PRO A 235 6.45 -2.25 -11.35
N ALA A 236 6.39 -2.09 -10.02
CA ALA A 236 5.13 -1.88 -9.29
C ALA A 236 4.40 -0.58 -9.69
N SER A 237 5.12 0.41 -10.22
CA SER A 237 4.54 1.64 -10.76
C SER A 237 4.37 1.62 -12.29
N GLY A 238 4.66 0.49 -12.96
CA GLY A 238 4.55 0.34 -14.41
C GLY A 238 5.89 0.32 -15.17
N GLY A 239 7.03 0.47 -14.48
CA GLY A 239 8.35 0.34 -15.10
C GLY A 239 8.64 1.40 -16.17
N TYR A 240 8.21 2.64 -15.95
CA TYR A 240 8.37 3.73 -16.92
C TYR A 240 9.83 4.14 -17.06
N ILE A 241 10.23 4.49 -18.30
CA ILE A 241 11.52 5.11 -18.61
C ILE A 241 11.22 6.53 -19.11
N LEU A 242 11.45 7.52 -18.24
CA LEU A 242 11.10 8.92 -18.49
C LEU A 242 12.37 9.71 -18.83
N GLY A 243 12.47 10.18 -20.07
CA GLY A 243 13.60 10.96 -20.57
C GLY A 243 13.30 12.46 -20.60
N PHE A 244 14.23 13.26 -20.09
CA PHE A 244 14.13 14.72 -20.05
C PHE A 244 15.41 15.38 -20.53
N LYS A 245 15.30 16.27 -21.51
CA LYS A 245 16.42 17.11 -21.94
C LYS A 245 16.37 18.44 -21.19
N VAL A 246 17.52 18.85 -20.66
CA VAL A 246 17.72 20.10 -19.94
C VAL A 246 18.95 20.78 -20.54
N ASP A 247 18.80 22.03 -20.94
CA ASP A 247 19.88 22.85 -21.49
C ASP A 247 20.06 24.12 -20.61
N PRO A 248 21.29 24.62 -20.46
CA PRO A 248 22.55 24.04 -20.93
C PRO A 248 22.99 22.84 -20.07
N LYS A 249 24.09 22.17 -20.46
CA LYS A 249 24.57 20.94 -19.81
C LYS A 249 24.82 21.13 -18.31
N GLU A 250 25.29 22.30 -17.89
CA GLU A 250 25.54 22.61 -16.49
C GLU A 250 24.26 22.54 -15.65
N THR A 251 23.12 22.93 -16.23
CA THR A 251 21.81 22.81 -15.59
C THR A 251 21.36 21.35 -15.54
N LEU A 252 21.60 20.56 -16.59
CA LEU A 252 21.35 19.11 -16.56
C LEU A 252 22.14 18.43 -15.43
N ASP A 253 23.43 18.74 -15.30
CA ASP A 253 24.30 18.17 -14.28
C ASP A 253 23.85 18.57 -12.86
N TYR A 254 23.42 19.82 -12.68
CA TYR A 254 22.83 20.31 -11.42
C TYR A 254 21.54 19.56 -11.07
N VAL A 255 20.59 19.48 -12.01
CA VAL A 255 19.30 18.80 -11.81
C VAL A 255 19.49 17.31 -11.51
N PHE A 256 20.39 16.65 -12.25
CA PHE A 256 20.73 15.26 -12.00
C PHE A 256 21.26 15.06 -10.58
N LYS A 257 22.19 15.91 -10.14
CA LYS A 257 22.78 15.85 -8.80
C LYS A 257 21.72 16.11 -7.72
N GLU A 258 20.90 17.15 -7.87
CA GLU A 258 19.87 17.52 -6.91
C GLU A 258 18.84 16.41 -6.72
N ILE A 259 18.23 15.91 -7.80
CA ILE A 259 17.24 14.83 -7.73
C ILE A 259 17.87 13.56 -7.17
N SER A 260 19.10 13.22 -7.58
CA SER A 260 19.80 12.04 -7.05
C SER A 260 20.07 12.15 -5.56
N SER A 261 20.53 13.30 -5.07
CA SER A 261 20.76 13.54 -3.64
C SER A 261 19.46 13.48 -2.84
N LEU A 262 18.38 14.13 -3.31
CA LEU A 262 17.09 14.09 -2.64
C LEU A 262 16.49 12.68 -2.61
N TRP A 263 16.65 11.91 -3.69
CA TRP A 263 16.22 10.51 -3.73
C TRP A 263 16.97 9.65 -2.69
N GLN A 264 18.28 9.83 -2.53
CA GLN A 264 19.07 9.11 -1.52
C GLN A 264 18.68 9.52 -0.09
N VAL A 265 18.46 10.81 0.16
CA VAL A 265 18.00 11.32 1.46
C VAL A 265 16.59 10.78 1.77
N TYR A 266 15.68 10.79 0.80
CA TYR A 266 14.35 10.24 0.95
C TYR A 266 14.37 8.73 1.25
N ALA A 267 15.24 7.96 0.57
CA ALA A 267 15.37 6.53 0.81
C ALA A 267 15.81 6.21 2.26
N ALA A 268 16.60 7.09 2.86
CA ALA A 268 17.05 6.97 4.25
C ALA A 268 16.01 7.42 5.29
N ASN A 269 14.94 8.14 4.94
CA ASN A 269 13.80 8.35 5.83
C ASN A 269 12.56 8.72 5.02
N PRO A 270 11.82 7.73 4.49
CA PRO A 270 10.73 7.98 3.57
C PRO A 270 9.57 8.73 4.23
N VAL A 271 9.12 9.80 3.59
CA VAL A 271 7.86 10.47 3.94
C VAL A 271 6.73 9.80 3.16
N PHE A 272 5.90 9.05 3.87
CA PHE A 272 4.75 8.36 3.26
C PHE A 272 3.51 9.25 3.15
N GLY A 273 3.42 10.36 3.88
CA GLY A 273 2.30 11.32 3.79
C GLY A 273 1.02 10.93 4.51
N VAL A 274 1.05 9.85 5.30
CA VAL A 274 -0.10 9.38 6.08
C VAL A 274 -0.10 10.11 7.42
N GLU A 275 -0.88 11.17 7.51
CA GLU A 275 -1.05 11.95 8.74
C GLU A 275 -2.35 11.55 9.43
N TYR A 276 -2.24 10.95 10.61
CA TYR A 276 -3.38 10.61 11.44
C TYR A 276 -3.08 10.91 12.90
N HIS A 277 -3.89 11.78 13.50
CA HIS A 277 -3.85 12.09 14.92
C HIS A 277 -5.17 11.59 15.52
N PRO A 278 -5.16 10.56 16.39
CA PRO A 278 -6.35 10.20 17.14
C PRO A 278 -6.83 11.43 17.91
N ASP A 279 -8.13 11.68 17.94
CA ASP A 279 -8.69 12.81 18.71
C ASP A 279 -8.12 12.78 20.15
N ALA A 280 -7.63 13.93 20.61
CA ALA A 280 -7.04 14.13 21.94
C ALA A 280 -8.06 14.00 23.09
N SER A 281 -9.21 13.35 22.86
CA SER A 281 -10.19 12.97 23.86
C SER A 281 -9.86 11.60 24.45
N GLY A 282 -8.79 11.57 25.25
CA GLY A 282 -8.67 10.65 26.38
C GLY A 282 -8.34 9.21 26.04
N LEU A 283 -7.06 8.96 25.74
CA LEU A 283 -6.21 7.93 26.36
C LEU A 283 -4.88 7.99 25.60
N ALA A 284 -4.02 8.91 26.02
CA ALA A 284 -2.59 8.71 25.87
C ALA A 284 -2.24 7.48 26.73
N GLY A 285 -2.48 6.29 26.19
CA GLY A 285 -1.85 5.07 26.67
C GLY A 285 -0.37 5.35 26.59
N SER A 286 0.25 5.43 27.76
CA SER A 286 1.68 5.58 27.95
C SER A 286 2.44 4.90 26.81
N ALA A 287 3.23 5.69 26.09
CA ALA A 287 4.36 5.18 25.33
C ALA A 287 5.34 4.54 26.34
N SER A 288 4.96 3.41 26.93
CA SER A 288 5.91 2.53 27.60
C SER A 288 6.79 2.03 26.47
N GLY A 289 8.05 2.44 26.49
CA GLY A 289 9.07 1.90 25.60
C GLY A 289 9.01 0.38 25.68
N ILE A 290 8.50 -0.26 24.63
CA ILE A 290 8.54 -1.70 24.49
C ILE A 290 9.94 -1.99 23.99
N LEU A 291 10.83 -2.33 24.93
CA LEU A 291 12.03 -3.08 24.59
C LEU A 291 11.58 -4.36 23.85
N PRO A 292 12.22 -4.73 22.73
CA PRO A 292 11.97 -6.02 22.12
C PRO A 292 12.24 -7.09 23.19
N SER A 293 11.23 -7.86 23.58
CA SER A 293 11.46 -9.03 24.40
C SER A 293 12.19 -10.06 23.54
N GLU A 294 13.51 -10.11 23.66
CA GLU A 294 14.34 -11.20 23.15
C GLU A 294 14.00 -12.47 23.93
N GLN A 295 13.07 -13.25 23.42
CA GLN A 295 12.95 -14.66 23.78
C GLN A 295 13.36 -15.46 22.55
N ASP A 296 14.62 -15.91 22.56
CA ASP A 296 15.12 -16.93 21.67
C ASP A 296 14.30 -18.21 21.86
N VAL A 297 13.50 -18.55 20.84
CA VAL A 297 12.78 -19.83 20.78
C VAL A 297 13.34 -20.63 19.61
N GLU A 298 13.87 -21.79 19.97
CA GLU A 298 14.50 -22.77 19.08
C GLU A 298 13.60 -23.13 17.89
N ILE A 299 14.21 -23.20 16.70
CA ILE A 299 13.51 -23.24 15.42
C ILE A 299 13.15 -24.68 15.06
N VAL A 300 11.86 -25.02 15.20
CA VAL A 300 11.27 -26.17 14.51
C VAL A 300 10.37 -25.65 13.40
N GLU A 301 10.68 -26.00 12.15
CA GLU A 301 9.84 -25.66 10.99
C GLU A 301 8.58 -26.54 10.97
N PRO A 302 7.36 -25.97 10.98
CA PRO A 302 6.16 -26.77 10.77
C PRO A 302 6.00 -27.07 9.27
N THR A 303 5.59 -28.31 8.97
CA THR A 303 5.55 -28.89 7.63
C THR A 303 4.30 -28.56 6.80
N ASP A 304 3.26 -27.92 7.34
CA ASP A 304 2.00 -27.66 6.62
C ASP A 304 1.61 -26.19 6.59
N ARG A 305 2.09 -25.45 5.58
CA ARG A 305 1.80 -24.01 5.36
C ARG A 305 0.55 -23.76 4.48
N GLY A 306 0.04 -24.78 3.80
CA GLY A 306 -0.97 -24.61 2.74
C GLY A 306 -2.41 -24.39 3.20
N ASP A 307 -2.78 -24.90 4.39
CA ASP A 307 -4.19 -25.01 4.82
C ASP A 307 -4.72 -23.73 5.51
N ALA A 308 -3.83 -22.90 6.07
CA ALA A 308 -4.21 -21.69 6.78
C ALA A 308 -4.75 -20.58 5.85
N LEU A 309 -4.20 -20.45 4.63
CA LEU A 309 -4.59 -19.39 3.69
C LEU A 309 -6.02 -19.56 3.17
N ALA A 310 -6.49 -20.80 3.00
CA ALA A 310 -7.80 -21.11 2.44
C ALA A 310 -8.95 -20.54 3.28
N GLN A 311 -8.73 -20.33 4.58
CA GLN A 311 -9.72 -19.83 5.52
C GLN A 311 -10.01 -18.32 5.33
N TYR A 312 -9.06 -17.58 4.75
CA TYR A 312 -9.18 -16.13 4.56
C TYR A 312 -9.80 -15.75 3.21
N TYR A 313 -10.13 -16.68 2.32
CA TYR A 313 -10.80 -16.31 1.07
C TYR A 313 -12.19 -15.71 1.34
N ALA A 314 -12.44 -14.54 0.74
CA ALA A 314 -13.71 -13.83 0.91
C ALA A 314 -14.90 -14.59 0.28
N ASP A 315 -14.63 -15.41 -0.74
CA ASP A 315 -15.66 -16.12 -1.51
C ASP A 315 -15.96 -17.54 -0.98
N GLY A 316 -15.51 -17.88 0.24
CA GLY A 316 -15.83 -19.14 0.93
C GLY A 316 -14.69 -20.17 0.96
N ALA A 317 -14.88 -21.23 1.77
CA ALA A 317 -13.90 -22.29 1.96
C ALA A 317 -13.68 -23.05 0.62
N GLY A 318 -12.50 -22.86 0.04
CA GLY A 318 -12.12 -23.37 -1.28
C GLY A 318 -11.72 -22.27 -2.27
N GLY A 319 -12.08 -21.01 -1.98
CA GLY A 319 -11.94 -19.89 -2.90
C GLY A 319 -12.81 -20.08 -4.14
N LYS A 320 -13.53 -19.03 -4.56
CA LYS A 320 -13.71 -18.92 -6.01
C LYS A 320 -12.28 -18.82 -6.55
N GLY A 321 -11.88 -19.68 -7.47
CA GLY A 321 -10.55 -19.57 -8.07
C GLY A 321 -10.33 -18.18 -8.70
N ALA A 322 -9.29 -18.02 -9.53
CA ALA A 322 -9.18 -16.79 -10.30
C ALA A 322 -10.50 -16.50 -11.05
N ASP A 323 -10.97 -15.24 -11.01
CA ASP A 323 -12.11 -14.81 -11.82
C ASP A 323 -11.87 -15.24 -13.28
N ARG A 324 -12.87 -15.88 -13.90
CA ARG A 324 -12.79 -16.27 -15.31
C ARG A 324 -12.92 -15.04 -16.20
N ASP A 325 -12.43 -15.15 -17.42
CA ASP A 325 -12.45 -14.04 -18.37
C ASP A 325 -13.89 -13.50 -18.57
N PRO A 326 -14.04 -12.17 -18.64
CA PRO A 326 -15.34 -11.56 -18.88
C PRO A 326 -15.78 -11.83 -20.33
N VAL A 327 -17.02 -12.29 -20.50
CA VAL A 327 -17.67 -12.56 -21.79
C VAL A 327 -18.94 -11.74 -21.94
N TYR A 328 -19.33 -11.44 -23.17
CA TYR A 328 -20.61 -10.80 -23.44
C TYR A 328 -21.75 -11.82 -23.31
N CYS A 329 -22.71 -11.56 -22.42
CA CYS A 329 -23.94 -12.33 -22.28
C CYS A 329 -25.07 -11.61 -23.02
N ALA A 330 -25.49 -12.16 -24.16
CA ALA A 330 -26.56 -11.60 -24.97
C ALA A 330 -27.91 -11.56 -24.24
N GLU A 331 -28.19 -12.57 -23.39
CA GLU A 331 -29.45 -12.66 -22.63
C GLU A 331 -29.61 -11.50 -21.64
N LEU A 332 -28.51 -11.04 -21.04
CA LEU A 332 -28.51 -9.94 -20.07
C LEU A 332 -28.12 -8.60 -20.70
N GLY A 333 -27.52 -8.59 -21.89
CA GLY A 333 -26.94 -7.40 -22.51
C GLY A 333 -25.72 -6.85 -21.75
N LEU A 334 -25.06 -7.67 -20.95
CA LEU A 334 -23.98 -7.26 -20.03
C LEU A 334 -22.69 -8.07 -20.28
N ALA A 335 -21.56 -7.50 -19.88
CA ALA A 335 -20.34 -8.27 -19.67
C ALA A 335 -20.46 -9.03 -18.34
N VAL A 336 -20.31 -10.35 -18.38
CA VAL A 336 -20.40 -11.24 -17.20
C VAL A 336 -19.15 -12.09 -17.12
N GLU A 337 -18.83 -12.60 -15.93
CA GLU A 337 -17.81 -13.64 -15.80
C GLU A 337 -18.24 -14.89 -16.59
N GLY A 338 -17.32 -15.49 -17.37
CA GLY A 338 -17.60 -16.71 -18.12
C GLY A 338 -18.20 -17.81 -17.23
N LEU A 339 -19.29 -18.44 -17.66
CA LEU A 339 -19.98 -19.50 -16.90
C LEU A 339 -19.15 -20.78 -16.83
N LYS A 340 -19.45 -21.67 -15.88
CA LYS A 340 -18.77 -22.98 -15.84
C LYS A 340 -19.34 -23.82 -16.98
N GLU A 341 -18.54 -24.74 -17.51
CA GLU A 341 -19.04 -25.66 -18.53
C GLU A 341 -20.33 -26.34 -18.06
N GLY A 342 -21.35 -26.32 -18.92
CA GLY A 342 -22.65 -26.92 -18.65
C GLY A 342 -23.63 -26.08 -17.82
N LEU A 343 -23.26 -24.88 -17.37
CA LEU A 343 -24.17 -23.95 -16.66
C LEU A 343 -24.70 -22.85 -17.60
N THR A 344 -25.97 -22.51 -17.41
CA THR A 344 -26.66 -21.39 -18.07
C THR A 344 -27.03 -20.31 -17.07
N VAL A 345 -27.33 -19.09 -17.55
CA VAL A 345 -27.76 -17.97 -16.70
C VAL A 345 -29.08 -18.30 -16.00
N GLU A 346 -30.03 -18.90 -16.72
CA GLU A 346 -31.33 -19.30 -16.17
C GLU A 346 -31.18 -20.29 -15.01
N GLN A 347 -30.34 -21.31 -15.16
CA GLN A 347 -30.07 -22.30 -14.10
C GLN A 347 -29.45 -21.67 -12.85
N LEU A 348 -28.65 -20.62 -12.99
CA LEU A 348 -28.06 -19.90 -11.86
C LEU A 348 -29.07 -18.96 -11.18
N TRP A 349 -30.06 -18.47 -11.92
CA TRP A 349 -31.08 -17.57 -11.42
C TRP A 349 -32.25 -18.31 -10.76
N SER A 350 -32.62 -19.47 -11.29
CA SER A 350 -33.70 -20.29 -10.75
C SER A 350 -33.32 -20.84 -9.38
N VAL A 351 -34.05 -20.45 -8.34
CA VAL A 351 -33.99 -21.08 -7.02
C VAL A 351 -34.87 -22.33 -7.08
N LEU A 352 -34.25 -23.52 -7.03
CA LEU A 352 -34.97 -24.77 -6.77
C LEU A 352 -35.32 -24.89 -5.28
#